data_AF-A0A6J6GZE1-F1
#
_entry.id   AF-A0A6J6GZE1-F1
#
_cell.length_a   1.000
_cell.length_b   1.000
_cell.length_c   1.000
_cell.angle_alpha   90.00
_cell.angle_beta   90.00
_cell.angle_gamma   90.00
#
_symmetry.space_group_name_H-M   'P 1'
#
loop_
_entity.id
_entity.type
_entity.pdbx_description
1 polymer ?
#
loop_
_entity_poly.entity_id
_entity_poly.type
_entity_poly.pdbx_seq_one_letter_code
_entity_poly.pdbx_strand_id
1 'polypeptide(L)'
;MRAKVELMPQATHWRASIVGAFAMAEAYENGETWLDSTLQTLDENRHHLKRELQRLFPEVDYIIPEAGYLAWLDVTSWNLGEQTVSTLIRDAKVALVPGNDHGPEYTNHVRFNFGTSPELITEGLTRIARALHN
;
A
#
# COMPACT_ATOMS: atom_id res chain seq x y z
N MET A 1 24.97 -10.08 -4.17
CA MET A 1 23.78 -10.49 -4.95
C MET A 1 24.12 -10.60 -6.44
N ARG A 2 24.51 -9.49 -7.10
CA ARG A 2 24.78 -9.42 -8.56
C ARG A 2 25.76 -10.48 -9.10
N ALA A 3 26.94 -10.61 -8.49
CA ALA A 3 27.94 -11.62 -8.89
C ALA A 3 27.45 -13.08 -8.77
N LYS A 4 26.47 -13.36 -7.88
CA LYS A 4 25.87 -14.70 -7.77
C LYS A 4 24.80 -14.94 -8.85
N VAL A 5 24.12 -13.89 -9.27
CA VAL A 5 23.10 -13.92 -10.33
C VAL A 5 23.77 -14.11 -11.70
N GLU A 6 24.95 -13.53 -11.92
CA GLU A 6 25.74 -13.70 -13.15
C GLU A 6 26.25 -15.13 -13.38
N LEU A 7 26.33 -15.95 -12.32
CA LEU A 7 26.73 -17.36 -12.40
C LEU A 7 25.56 -18.28 -12.76
N MET A 8 24.32 -17.78 -12.74
CA MET A 8 23.15 -18.59 -13.06
C MET A 8 23.07 -18.81 -14.59
N PRO A 9 22.57 -19.97 -15.04
CA PRO A 9 22.32 -20.19 -16.46
C PRO A 9 21.45 -19.07 -17.04
N GLN A 10 21.77 -18.60 -18.25
CA GLN A 10 21.06 -17.49 -18.89
C GLN A 10 19.54 -17.72 -18.94
N ALA A 11 19.12 -18.98 -19.08
CA ALA A 11 17.72 -19.40 -19.08
C ALA A 11 16.96 -19.03 -17.78
N THR A 12 17.64 -18.90 -16.64
CA THR A 12 17.04 -18.54 -15.35
C THR A 12 16.52 -17.10 -15.32
N HIS A 13 17.00 -16.23 -16.20
CA HIS A 13 16.51 -14.84 -16.30
C HIS A 13 15.14 -14.70 -16.96
N TRP A 14 14.73 -15.68 -17.75
CA TRP A 14 13.53 -15.58 -18.62
C TRP A 14 12.49 -16.66 -18.34
N ARG A 15 12.84 -17.69 -17.56
CA ARG A 15 11.93 -18.77 -17.21
C ARG A 15 11.15 -18.41 -15.95
N ALA A 16 9.84 -18.65 -15.99
CA ALA A 16 9.05 -18.71 -14.77
C ALA A 16 9.61 -19.82 -13.85
N SER A 17 9.60 -19.58 -12.54
CA SER A 17 9.85 -20.65 -11.58
C SER A 17 8.77 -21.72 -11.74
N ILE A 18 9.13 -22.98 -11.52
CA ILE A 18 8.17 -24.09 -11.67
C ILE A 18 6.96 -23.87 -10.76
N VAL A 19 7.20 -23.50 -9.49
CA VAL A 19 6.13 -23.20 -8.52
C VAL A 19 5.30 -22.00 -8.98
N GLY A 20 5.92 -20.95 -9.54
CA GLY A 20 5.20 -19.79 -10.06
C GLY A 20 4.29 -20.12 -11.24
N ALA A 21 4.72 -21.02 -12.13
CA ALA A 21 3.91 -21.47 -13.25
C ALA A 21 2.66 -22.26 -12.79
N PHE A 22 2.83 -23.19 -11.85
CA PHE A 22 1.69 -23.94 -11.28
C PHE A 22 0.75 -23.03 -10.48
N ALA A 23 1.28 -22.13 -9.65
CA ALA A 23 0.46 -21.19 -8.88
C ALA A 23 -0.36 -20.27 -9.79
N MET A 24 0.23 -19.80 -10.90
CA MET A 24 -0.49 -18.97 -11.88
C MET A 24 -1.60 -19.74 -12.58
N ALA A 25 -1.33 -20.98 -13.02
CA ALA A 25 -2.35 -21.82 -13.65
C ALA A 25 -3.53 -22.08 -12.70
N GLU A 26 -3.25 -22.44 -11.45
CA GLU A 26 -4.26 -22.67 -10.43
C GLU A 26 -5.08 -21.40 -10.13
N ALA A 27 -4.42 -20.24 -10.02
CA ALA A 27 -5.09 -18.96 -9.78
C ALA A 27 -6.06 -18.57 -10.91
N TYR A 28 -5.71 -18.85 -12.17
CA TYR A 28 -6.61 -18.60 -13.30
C TYR A 28 -7.72 -19.63 -13.42
N GLU A 29 -7.45 -20.89 -13.12
CA GLU A 29 -8.42 -21.99 -13.27
C GLU A 29 -9.46 -22.01 -12.14
N ASN A 30 -9.03 -21.75 -10.90
CA ASN A 30 -9.86 -21.95 -9.70
C ASN A 30 -9.95 -20.72 -8.78
N GLY A 31 -9.37 -19.58 -9.14
CA GLY A 31 -9.27 -18.41 -8.27
C GLY A 31 -10.46 -17.46 -8.25
N GLU A 32 -11.46 -17.63 -9.13
CA GLU A 32 -12.54 -16.66 -9.34
C GLU A 32 -13.34 -16.35 -8.07
N THR A 33 -13.82 -17.37 -7.35
CA THR A 33 -14.56 -17.19 -6.08
C THR A 33 -13.74 -16.45 -5.02
N TRP A 34 -12.44 -16.72 -4.95
CA TRP A 34 -11.55 -16.00 -4.02
C TRP A 34 -11.35 -14.55 -4.46
N LEU A 35 -11.19 -14.32 -5.77
CA LEU A 35 -11.03 -12.99 -6.33
C LEU A 35 -12.27 -12.12 -6.09
N ASP A 36 -13.48 -12.65 -6.31
CA ASP A 36 -14.73 -11.93 -6.07
C ASP A 36 -14.86 -11.48 -4.61
N SER A 37 -14.57 -12.39 -3.67
CA SER A 37 -14.56 -12.09 -2.23
C SER A 37 -13.47 -11.05 -1.87
N THR A 38 -12.31 -11.14 -2.52
CA THR A 38 -11.23 -10.17 -2.34
C THR A 38 -11.63 -8.80 -2.86
N LEU A 39 -12.26 -8.71 -4.03
CA LEU A 39 -12.76 -7.45 -4.60
C LEU A 39 -13.82 -6.81 -3.71
N GLN A 40 -14.75 -7.60 -3.15
CA GLN A 40 -15.70 -7.11 -2.17
C GLN A 40 -14.98 -6.54 -0.93
N THR A 41 -14.02 -7.28 -0.38
CA THR A 41 -13.24 -6.83 0.79
C THR A 41 -12.49 -5.53 0.50
N LEU A 42 -11.87 -5.40 -0.68
CA LEU A 42 -11.16 -4.19 -1.08
C LEU A 42 -12.09 -3.00 -1.27
N ASP A 43 -13.31 -3.22 -1.78
CA ASP A 43 -14.34 -2.19 -1.88
C ASP A 43 -14.79 -1.70 -0.50
N GLU A 44 -15.03 -2.62 0.43
CA GLU A 44 -15.38 -2.28 1.81
C GLU A 44 -14.23 -1.50 2.49
N ASN A 45 -12.99 -1.93 2.27
CA ASN A 45 -11.80 -1.31 2.83
C ASN A 45 -11.54 0.11 2.30
N ARG A 46 -11.71 0.37 0.99
CA ARG A 46 -11.49 1.73 0.44
C ARG A 46 -12.51 2.72 0.99
N HIS A 47 -13.74 2.27 1.30
CA HIS A 47 -14.75 3.08 1.98
C HIS A 47 -14.48 3.21 3.48
N HIS A 48 -14.00 2.15 4.13
CA HIS A 48 -13.57 2.18 5.54
C HIS A 48 -12.43 3.17 5.76
N LEU A 49 -11.40 3.11 4.91
CA LEU A 49 -10.31 4.07 4.90
C LEU A 49 -10.82 5.52 4.81
N LYS A 50 -11.78 5.79 3.91
CA LYS A 50 -12.37 7.14 3.78
C LYS A 50 -13.01 7.61 5.08
N ARG A 51 -13.78 6.74 5.76
CA ARG A 51 -14.44 7.09 7.03
C ARG A 51 -13.41 7.35 8.13
N GLU A 52 -12.37 6.54 8.23
CA GLU A 52 -11.31 6.71 9.22
C GLU A 52 -10.49 7.98 8.97
N LEU A 53 -10.17 8.29 7.71
CA LEU A 53 -9.52 9.56 7.33
C LEU A 53 -10.40 10.75 7.69
N GLN A 54 -11.69 10.76 7.33
CA GLN A 54 -12.62 11.84 7.71
C GLN A 54 -12.71 12.04 9.23
N ARG A 55 -12.56 10.97 10.02
CA ARG A 55 -12.63 11.00 11.48
C ARG A 55 -11.33 11.50 12.13
N LEU A 56 -10.17 11.09 11.62
CA LEU A 56 -8.86 11.33 12.24
C LEU A 56 -8.07 12.47 11.60
N PHE A 57 -8.23 12.65 10.29
CA PHE A 57 -7.48 13.55 9.42
C PHE A 57 -8.41 14.19 8.37
N PRO A 58 -9.43 14.98 8.79
CA PRO A 58 -10.37 15.62 7.86
C PRO A 58 -9.67 16.52 6.82
N GLU A 59 -8.43 16.91 7.05
CA GLU A 59 -7.57 17.70 6.18
C GLU A 59 -6.81 16.89 5.11
N VAL A 60 -6.84 15.55 5.16
CA VAL A 60 -6.18 14.68 4.18
C VAL A 60 -7.11 14.43 3.00
N ASP A 61 -6.69 14.80 1.81
CA ASP A 61 -7.46 14.55 0.60
C ASP A 61 -7.30 13.10 0.15
N TYR A 62 -8.44 12.45 -0.06
CA TYR A 62 -8.53 11.07 -0.53
C TYR A 62 -9.69 10.89 -1.51
N ILE A 63 -9.33 10.54 -2.75
CA ILE A 63 -10.26 10.11 -3.79
C ILE A 63 -10.29 8.59 -3.77
N ILE A 64 -11.49 8.00 -3.59
CA ILE A 64 -11.65 6.55 -3.63
C ILE A 64 -11.20 6.04 -5.00
N PRO A 65 -10.18 5.16 -5.08
CA PRO A 65 -9.67 4.67 -6.34
C PRO A 65 -10.69 3.72 -6.98
N GLU A 66 -10.84 3.80 -8.30
CA GLU A 66 -11.74 2.93 -9.05
C GLU A 66 -11.27 1.47 -9.08
N ALA A 67 -9.96 1.24 -8.98
CA ALA A 67 -9.32 -0.07 -9.04
C ALA A 67 -8.10 -0.19 -8.12
N GLY A 68 -7.71 -1.43 -7.83
CA GLY A 68 -6.54 -1.77 -7.02
C GLY A 68 -6.79 -1.68 -5.52
N TYR A 69 -5.70 -1.80 -4.75
CA TYR A 69 -5.69 -1.81 -3.29
C TYR A 69 -4.79 -0.72 -2.69
N LEU A 70 -4.50 0.31 -3.49
CA LEU A 70 -3.57 1.38 -3.15
C LEU A 70 -4.30 2.73 -3.19
N ALA A 71 -4.34 3.41 -2.05
CA ALA A 71 -4.89 4.75 -1.92
C ALA A 71 -3.77 5.80 -2.07
N TRP A 72 -4.10 6.90 -2.73
CA TRP A 72 -3.24 8.05 -2.87
C TRP A 72 -3.74 9.16 -1.96
N LEU A 73 -2.90 9.56 -0.99
CA LEU A 73 -3.28 10.51 0.05
C LEU A 73 -2.42 11.76 -0.08
N ASP A 74 -3.06 12.93 -0.19
CA ASP A 74 -2.38 14.21 -0.02
C ASP A 74 -2.30 14.51 1.49
N VAL A 75 -1.07 14.59 1.99
CA VAL A 75 -0.76 14.81 3.41
C VAL A 75 0.02 16.10 3.61
N THR A 76 -0.13 17.07 2.70
CA THR A 76 0.52 18.39 2.76
C THR A 76 0.27 19.10 4.10
N SER A 77 -0.91 18.93 4.67
CA SER A 77 -1.31 19.49 5.97
C SER A 77 -0.45 19.04 7.16
N TRP A 78 0.22 17.89 7.06
CA TRP A 78 1.10 17.38 8.12
C TRP A 78 2.44 18.12 8.19
N ASN A 79 2.80 18.92 7.18
CA ASN A 79 4.00 19.76 7.14
C ASN A 79 5.33 18.99 7.37
N LEU A 80 5.40 17.73 6.93
CA LEU A 80 6.61 16.89 7.08
C LEU A 80 7.45 16.78 5.80
N GLY A 81 6.91 17.11 4.62
CA GLY A 81 7.62 17.04 3.35
C GLY A 81 8.24 15.67 3.08
N GLU A 82 9.50 15.65 2.61
CA GLU A 82 10.24 14.42 2.32
C GLU A 82 10.43 13.51 3.55
N GLN A 83 10.31 14.05 4.76
CA GLN A 83 10.49 13.30 6.02
C GLN A 83 9.20 12.63 6.51
N THR A 84 8.10 12.73 5.74
CA THR A 84 6.81 12.13 6.12
C THR A 84 6.96 10.65 6.45
N VAL A 85 7.40 9.82 5.50
CA VAL A 85 7.46 8.36 5.70
C VAL A 85 8.48 7.96 6.77
N SER A 86 9.65 8.61 6.82
CA SER A 86 10.68 8.32 7.83
C SER A 86 10.17 8.61 9.25
N THR A 87 9.41 9.69 9.42
CA THR A 87 8.76 10.08 10.67
C THR A 87 7.67 9.08 11.08
N LEU A 88 6.79 8.68 10.14
CA LEU A 88 5.76 7.68 10.43
C LEU A 88 6.35 6.32 10.81
N ILE A 89 7.43 5.88 10.17
CA ILE A 89 8.11 4.64 10.54
C ILE A 89 8.72 4.77 11.94
N ARG A 90 9.39 5.88 12.23
CA ARG A 90 10.08 6.10 13.51
C ARG A 90 9.08 6.18 14.67
N ASP A 91 8.05 7.00 14.53
CA ASP A 91 7.20 7.46 15.64
C ASP A 91 5.86 6.71 15.69
N ALA A 92 5.26 6.39 14.53
CA ALA A 92 4.00 5.65 14.45
C ALA A 92 4.19 4.13 14.23
N LYS A 93 5.40 3.68 13.86
CA LYS A 93 5.67 2.30 13.41
C LYS A 93 4.80 1.89 12.22
N VAL A 94 4.51 2.83 11.32
CA VAL A 94 3.72 2.61 10.10
C VAL A 94 4.58 2.94 8.88
N ALA A 95 4.74 1.97 7.99
CA ALA A 95 5.45 2.15 6.72
C ALA A 95 4.44 2.40 5.59
N LEU A 96 4.60 3.53 4.90
CA LEU A 96 3.89 3.89 3.68
C LEU A 96 4.90 4.08 2.54
N VAL A 97 4.45 4.05 1.29
CA VAL A 97 5.34 4.38 0.17
C VAL A 97 5.38 5.90 0.00
N PRO A 98 6.57 6.53 -0.02
CA PRO A 98 6.68 7.97 -0.19
C PRO A 98 6.27 8.37 -1.60
N GLY A 99 5.57 9.50 -1.73
CA GLY A 99 5.15 9.99 -3.05
C GLY A 99 6.34 10.36 -3.95
N ASN A 100 7.49 10.71 -3.38
CA ASN A 100 8.73 10.95 -4.14
C ASN A 100 9.17 9.77 -5.01
N ASP A 101 8.80 8.53 -4.68
CA ASP A 101 9.07 7.37 -5.55
C ASP A 101 8.30 7.45 -6.88
N HIS A 102 7.27 8.31 -6.96
CA HIS A 102 6.39 8.51 -8.09
C HIS A 102 6.64 9.84 -8.84
N GLY A 103 7.47 10.74 -8.30
CA GLY A 103 7.79 12.04 -8.90
C GLY A 103 7.99 13.15 -7.86
N PRO A 104 8.82 14.18 -8.15
CA PRO A 104 9.10 15.28 -7.22
C PRO A 104 7.86 16.14 -6.91
N GLU A 105 6.84 16.17 -7.77
CA GLU A 105 5.56 16.84 -7.54
C GLU A 105 4.73 16.19 -6.41
N TYR A 106 5.11 14.99 -5.99
CA TYR A 106 4.38 14.17 -5.03
C TYR A 106 5.05 14.11 -3.65
N THR A 107 5.96 15.04 -3.33
CA THR A 107 6.65 15.07 -2.03
C THR A 107 5.74 15.02 -0.82
N ASN A 108 4.58 15.66 -0.91
CA ASN A 108 3.59 15.68 0.18
C ASN A 108 2.51 14.60 0.04
N HIS A 109 2.76 13.57 -0.76
CA HIS A 109 1.83 12.46 -0.93
C HIS A 109 2.41 11.17 -0.37
N VAL A 110 1.52 10.27 0.01
CA VAL A 110 1.87 8.90 0.40
C VAL A 110 0.92 7.90 -0.26
N ARG A 111 1.43 6.72 -0.60
CA ARG A 111 0.61 5.60 -1.06
C ARG A 111 0.34 4.66 0.10
N PHE A 112 -0.94 4.52 0.43
CA PHE A 112 -1.42 3.65 1.50
C PHE A 112 -1.97 2.34 0.93
N ASN A 113 -1.50 1.20 1.43
CA ASN A 113 -2.01 -0.11 1.02
C ASN A 113 -3.17 -0.54 1.94
N PHE A 114 -4.38 -0.59 1.39
CA PHE A 114 -5.59 -1.04 2.11
C PHE A 114 -6.00 -2.48 1.79
N GLY A 115 -5.13 -3.26 1.11
CA GLY A 115 -5.27 -4.70 0.90
C GLY A 115 -4.91 -5.50 2.15
N THR A 116 -5.57 -5.19 3.27
CA THR A 116 -5.34 -5.78 4.60
C THR A 116 -6.67 -5.87 5.37
N SER A 117 -6.66 -6.21 6.65
CA SER A 117 -7.87 -6.23 7.46
C SER A 117 -8.32 -4.80 7.87
N PRO A 118 -9.63 -4.54 8.04
CA PRO A 118 -10.11 -3.22 8.45
C PRO A 118 -9.56 -2.79 9.83
N GLU A 119 -9.27 -3.73 10.72
CA GLU A 119 -8.63 -3.47 12.02
C GLU A 119 -7.21 -2.90 11.85
N LEU A 120 -6.43 -3.44 10.90
CA LEU A 120 -5.09 -2.95 10.63
C LEU A 120 -5.10 -1.57 9.95
N ILE A 121 -6.13 -1.27 9.15
CA ILE A 121 -6.34 0.08 8.60
C ILE A 121 -6.59 1.07 9.75
N THR A 122 -7.55 0.77 10.63
CA THR A 122 -7.90 1.62 11.78
C THR A 122 -6.71 1.81 12.72
N GLU A 123 -6.00 0.72 13.05
CA GLU A 123 -4.83 0.77 13.93
C GLU A 123 -3.70 1.60 13.32
N GLY A 124 -3.41 1.40 12.03
CA GLY A 124 -2.40 2.16 11.32
C GLY A 124 -2.66 3.67 11.37
N LEU A 125 -3.87 4.10 11.01
CA LEU A 125 -4.25 5.52 11.08
C LEU A 125 -4.28 6.06 12.51
N THR A 126 -4.72 5.27 13.48
CA THR A 126 -4.75 5.68 14.90
C THR A 126 -3.33 5.90 15.44
N ARG A 127 -2.36 5.06 15.06
CA ARG A 127 -0.95 5.26 15.42
C ARG A 127 -0.37 6.52 14.79
N ILE A 128 -0.68 6.79 13.52
CA ILE A 128 -0.26 8.02 12.84
C ILE A 128 -0.84 9.23 13.59
N ALA A 129 -2.13 9.20 13.93
CA ALA A 129 -2.79 10.33 14.59
C ALA A 129 -2.15 10.62 15.95
N ARG A 130 -1.84 9.57 16.72
CA ARG A 130 -1.12 9.70 17.99
C ARG A 130 0.28 10.27 17.81
N ALA A 131 1.01 9.88 16.75
CA ALA A 131 2.36 10.35 16.50
C ALA A 131 2.41 11.82 16.04
N LEU A 132 1.38 12.30 15.34
CA LEU A 132 1.32 13.67 14.83
C LEU A 132 0.72 14.69 15.82
N HIS A 133 -0.05 14.23 16.81
CA HIS A 133 -0.69 15.09 17.83
C HIS A 133 0.06 15.14 19.18
N ASN A 134 1.19 14.44 19.30
CA ASN A 134 2.10 14.53 20.45
C ASN A 134 3.22 15.53 20.15
#